data_AF-A0A087DTK0-F1
#
_entry.id   AF-A0A087DTK0-F1
#
_cell.length_a   1.000
_cell.length_b   1.000
_cell.length_c   1.000
_cell.angle_alpha   90.00
_cell.angle_beta   90.00
_cell.angle_gamma   90.00
#
_symmetry.space_group_name_H-M   'P 1'
#
loop_
_entity.id
_entity.type
_entity.pdbx_description
1 polymer ?
#
loop_
_entity_poly.entity_id
_entity_poly.type
_entity_poly.pdbx_seq_one_letter_code
_entity_poly.pdbx_strand_id
1 'polypeptide(L)'
;MTSMAVKIRRREHRRQKRVERVQAKRYREERERRERAQLERANRHISLLSPKVVGCPVMRRVKSIKQPYGGYIPSRTLAATVLGDGDETLSPDGDVSAILIGIAVDYLTRLLSGSSAEESFDISLRGAWIVGEAGYASSLLSEVRGLDDVSVRNAIRLAGYDVCFRAGPRGYKPVEDIWPDDATIGNVRTMVGRALAFLEQYGPKTVDGFTFEGGYTDVIVAGDGDFLTEDTLWDFKVSKRRPTSQHTLQLLVYWRMGLHSVHPEFQPIKYLGIFNPRLNTAYRIPVADIPQAVIDEVEQQVIGYW
;
A
#
# COMPACT_ATOMS: atom_id res chain seq x y z
N MET A 1 48.40 16.37 37.57
CA MET A 1 47.37 17.44 37.52
C MET A 1 46.44 17.34 36.28
N THR A 2 46.21 16.15 35.71
CA THR A 2 45.66 16.00 34.34
C THR A 2 44.23 15.43 34.26
N SER A 3 43.67 14.92 35.36
CA SER A 3 42.36 14.23 35.38
C SER A 3 41.16 15.19 35.52
N MET A 4 41.35 16.31 36.21
CA MET A 4 40.26 17.25 36.52
C MET A 4 39.90 18.14 35.32
N ALA A 5 40.89 18.62 34.56
CA ALA A 5 40.70 19.43 33.36
C ALA A 5 39.95 18.67 32.24
N VAL A 6 40.21 17.36 32.08
CA VAL A 6 39.52 16.51 31.08
C VAL A 6 38.05 16.29 31.45
N LYS A 7 37.73 16.14 32.75
CA LYS A 7 36.35 16.02 33.23
C LYS A 7 35.55 17.31 33.03
N ILE A 8 36.18 18.47 33.21
CA ILE A 8 35.56 19.78 33.00
C ILE A 8 35.23 19.99 31.52
N ARG A 9 36.20 19.78 30.59
CA ARG A 9 35.95 19.86 29.14
C ARG A 9 34.85 18.92 28.64
N ARG A 10 34.79 17.69 29.15
CA ARG A 10 33.73 16.73 28.79
C ARG A 10 32.35 17.18 29.28
N ARG A 11 32.27 17.82 30.45
CA ARG A 11 31.00 18.38 30.98
C ARG A 11 30.55 19.59 30.17
N GLU A 12 31.46 20.48 29.79
CA GLU A 12 31.15 21.64 28.95
C GLU A 12 30.71 21.22 27.54
N HIS A 13 31.40 20.27 26.91
CA HIS A 13 30.99 19.76 25.60
C HIS A 13 29.62 19.07 25.63
N ARG A 14 29.29 18.32 26.70
CA ARG A 14 27.95 17.73 26.89
C ARG A 14 26.87 18.79 27.11
N ARG A 15 27.20 19.87 27.82
CA ARG A 15 26.29 21.00 28.05
C ARG A 15 26.02 21.74 26.73
N GLN A 16 27.06 21.97 25.92
CA GLN A 16 26.94 22.62 24.61
C GLN A 16 26.05 21.80 23.65
N LYS A 17 26.32 20.48 23.52
CA LYS A 17 25.48 19.57 22.72
C LYS A 17 24.02 19.52 23.19
N ARG A 18 23.78 19.66 24.50
CA ARG A 18 22.41 19.70 25.05
C ARG A 18 21.69 20.99 24.66
N VAL A 19 22.39 22.13 24.66
CA VAL A 19 21.83 23.43 24.23
C VAL A 19 21.51 23.41 22.74
N GLU A 20 22.43 22.93 21.90
CA GLU A 20 22.23 22.79 20.45
C GLU A 20 21.05 21.88 20.11
N ARG A 21 20.90 20.74 20.81
CA ARG A 21 19.75 19.84 20.63
C ARG A 21 18.43 20.51 20.98
N VAL A 22 18.38 21.30 22.06
CA VAL A 22 17.15 22.02 22.46
C VAL A 22 16.82 23.13 21.46
N GLN A 23 17.81 23.85 20.95
CA GLN A 23 17.60 24.88 19.93
C GLN A 23 17.15 24.29 18.60
N ALA A 24 17.78 23.19 18.15
CA ALA A 24 17.36 22.48 16.94
C ALA A 24 15.94 21.92 17.05
N LYS A 25 15.54 21.43 18.25
CA LYS A 25 14.18 20.97 18.51
C LYS A 25 13.17 22.13 18.41
N ARG A 26 13.45 23.26 19.08
CA ARG A 26 12.59 24.45 19.02
C ARG A 26 12.44 25.01 17.61
N TYR A 27 13.53 25.05 16.84
CA TYR A 27 13.49 25.51 15.46
C TYR A 27 12.65 24.60 14.55
N ARG A 28 12.74 23.28 14.74
CA ARG A 28 11.86 22.32 14.05
C ARG A 28 10.39 22.52 14.42
N GLU A 29 10.09 22.61 15.72
CA GLU A 29 8.73 22.85 16.23
C GLU A 29 8.12 24.16 15.67
N GLU A 30 8.90 25.24 15.58
CA GLU A 30 8.45 26.50 14.97
C GLU A 30 8.23 26.39 13.46
N ARG A 31 9.12 25.69 12.75
CA ARG A 31 8.99 25.49 11.30
C ARG A 31 7.76 24.66 10.97
N GLU A 32 7.55 23.55 11.69
CA GLU A 32 6.35 22.70 11.58
C GLU A 32 5.08 23.48 11.87
N ARG A 33 5.10 24.36 12.89
CA ARG A 33 3.94 25.20 13.23
C ARG A 33 3.61 26.20 12.12
N ARG A 34 4.61 26.76 11.44
CA ARG A 34 4.43 27.66 10.29
C ARG A 34 3.91 26.92 9.07
N GLU A 35 4.48 25.76 8.75
CA GLU A 35 4.04 24.91 7.63
C GLU A 35 2.59 24.42 7.84
N ARG A 36 2.23 23.95 9.04
CA ARG A 36 0.85 23.57 9.39
C ARG A 36 -0.14 24.74 9.25
N ALA A 37 0.22 25.93 9.71
CA ALA A 37 -0.64 27.11 9.58
C ALA A 37 -0.84 27.53 8.12
N GLN A 38 0.17 27.34 7.27
CA GLN A 38 0.10 27.61 5.84
C GLN A 38 -0.78 26.56 5.12
N LEU A 39 -0.65 25.28 5.50
CA LEU A 39 -1.47 24.19 5.00
C LEU A 39 -2.95 24.35 5.37
N GLU A 40 -3.25 24.72 6.62
CA GLU A 40 -4.62 24.98 7.06
C GLU A 40 -5.27 26.13 6.30
N ARG A 41 -4.50 27.17 5.96
CA ARG A 41 -5.00 28.30 5.14
C ARG A 41 -5.30 27.86 3.70
N ALA A 42 -4.42 27.07 3.09
CA ALA A 42 -4.63 26.51 1.76
C ALA A 42 -5.86 25.58 1.74
N ASN A 43 -6.00 24.69 2.73
CA ASN A 43 -7.11 23.75 2.82
C ASN A 43 -8.48 24.43 3.06
N ARG A 44 -8.51 25.53 3.82
CA ARG A 44 -9.75 26.34 3.97
C ARG A 44 -10.19 26.96 2.64
N HIS A 45 -9.24 27.39 1.81
CA HIS A 45 -9.54 27.95 0.49
C HIS A 45 -10.06 26.89 -0.48
N ILE A 46 -9.49 25.68 -0.45
CA ILE A 46 -9.93 24.54 -1.28
C ILE A 46 -11.32 24.06 -0.86
N SER A 47 -11.59 23.96 0.45
CA SER A 47 -12.90 23.54 0.99
C SER A 47 -14.06 24.47 0.62
N LEU A 48 -13.79 25.73 0.26
CA LEU A 48 -14.81 26.72 -0.14
C LEU A 48 -15.11 26.67 -1.64
N LEU A 49 -14.29 25.97 -2.44
CA LEU A 49 -14.39 25.91 -3.91
C LEU A 49 -14.86 24.54 -4.44
N SER A 50 -14.99 23.53 -3.58
CA SER A 50 -15.40 22.18 -4.00
C SER A 50 -16.92 21.98 -3.89
N PRO A 51 -17.62 21.64 -4.99
CA PRO A 51 -18.97 21.08 -4.90
C PRO A 51 -18.97 19.84 -3.99
N LYS A 52 -20.08 19.57 -3.29
CA LYS A 52 -20.25 18.32 -2.55
C LYS A 52 -20.16 17.14 -3.53
N VAL A 53 -18.99 16.50 -3.61
CA VAL A 53 -18.79 15.24 -4.33
C VAL A 53 -19.58 14.16 -3.60
N VAL A 54 -20.60 13.59 -4.25
CA VAL A 54 -21.43 12.50 -3.67
C VAL A 54 -20.89 11.10 -4.07
N GLY A 55 -19.77 11.04 -4.79
CA GLY A 55 -19.06 9.80 -5.11
C GLY A 55 -18.06 9.36 -4.04
N CYS A 56 -17.61 8.11 -4.11
CA CYS A 56 -16.62 7.55 -3.17
C CYS A 56 -15.55 6.69 -3.86
N PRO A 57 -14.43 6.37 -3.18
CA PRO A 57 -13.45 5.44 -3.74
C PRO A 57 -14.00 4.02 -3.87
N VAL A 58 -13.47 3.23 -4.82
CA VAL A 58 -13.88 1.82 -5.06
C VAL A 58 -13.92 1.03 -3.75
N MET A 59 -12.88 1.11 -2.93
CA MET A 59 -12.80 0.38 -1.66
C MET A 59 -13.92 0.73 -0.68
N ARG A 60 -14.40 1.98 -0.69
CA ARG A 60 -15.55 2.40 0.12
C ARG A 60 -16.86 1.88 -0.48
N ARG A 61 -16.99 1.93 -1.81
CA ARG A 61 -18.17 1.43 -2.53
C ARG A 61 -18.36 -0.07 -2.30
N VAL A 62 -17.34 -0.88 -2.56
CA VAL A 62 -17.32 -2.34 -2.37
C VAL A 62 -17.73 -2.74 -0.95
N LYS A 63 -17.26 -2.01 0.06
CA LYS A 63 -17.62 -2.27 1.47
C LYS A 63 -19.05 -1.86 1.83
N SER A 64 -19.60 -0.86 1.14
CA SER A 64 -20.94 -0.32 1.43
C SER A 64 -22.09 -1.10 0.76
N ILE A 65 -21.80 -1.83 -0.31
CA ILE A 65 -22.80 -2.57 -1.07
C ILE A 65 -23.16 -3.88 -0.36
N LYS A 66 -24.46 -4.13 -0.23
CA LYS A 66 -24.99 -5.44 0.16
C LYS A 66 -24.93 -6.38 -1.04
N GLN A 67 -24.06 -7.37 -0.96
CA GLN A 67 -23.91 -8.38 -2.01
C GLN A 67 -24.96 -9.52 -1.86
N PRO A 68 -25.26 -10.25 -2.95
CA PRO A 68 -26.05 -11.49 -2.87
C PRO A 68 -25.37 -12.55 -1.98
N TYR A 69 -26.10 -13.59 -1.61
CA TYR A 69 -25.54 -14.67 -0.79
C TYR A 69 -24.34 -15.33 -1.49
N GLY A 70 -23.19 -15.30 -0.84
CA GLY A 70 -21.92 -15.77 -1.41
C GLY A 70 -21.11 -14.71 -2.15
N GLY A 71 -21.69 -13.55 -2.47
CA GLY A 71 -21.06 -12.50 -3.28
C GLY A 71 -21.43 -12.58 -4.76
N TYR A 72 -21.20 -11.50 -5.49
CA TYR A 72 -21.41 -11.44 -6.95
C TYR A 72 -20.59 -12.51 -7.69
N ILE A 73 -19.32 -12.65 -7.27
CA ILE A 73 -18.46 -13.78 -7.62
C ILE A 73 -18.17 -14.52 -6.31
N PRO A 74 -18.72 -15.73 -6.10
CA PRO A 74 -18.45 -16.48 -4.89
C PRO A 74 -16.97 -16.83 -4.75
N SER A 75 -16.32 -16.53 -3.63
CA SER A 75 -14.87 -16.73 -3.51
C SER A 75 -14.40 -18.18 -3.71
N ARG A 76 -15.31 -19.15 -3.52
CA ARG A 76 -15.07 -20.58 -3.78
C ARG A 76 -14.96 -20.95 -5.26
N THR A 77 -15.41 -20.09 -6.18
CA THR A 77 -15.30 -20.35 -7.63
C THR A 77 -13.94 -19.95 -8.18
N LEU A 78 -13.10 -19.27 -7.40
CA LEU A 78 -11.72 -19.04 -7.79
C LEU A 78 -10.94 -20.35 -7.67
N ALA A 79 -10.35 -20.79 -8.78
CA ALA A 79 -9.40 -21.87 -8.80
C ALA A 79 -8.17 -21.48 -7.98
N ALA A 80 -7.86 -22.27 -6.95
CA ALA A 80 -6.73 -22.05 -6.07
C ALA A 80 -5.55 -22.92 -6.49
N THR A 81 -4.43 -22.29 -6.82
CA THR A 81 -3.16 -22.94 -7.14
C THR A 81 -2.15 -22.64 -6.03
N VAL A 82 -1.81 -23.67 -5.26
CA VAL A 82 -0.78 -23.59 -4.21
C VAL A 82 0.59 -23.68 -4.88
N LEU A 83 1.48 -22.72 -4.61
CA LEU A 83 2.77 -22.55 -5.28
C LEU A 83 3.96 -23.02 -4.42
N GLY A 84 3.69 -23.86 -3.43
CA GLY A 84 4.63 -24.36 -2.44
C GLY A 84 4.20 -24.03 -1.02
N ASP A 85 5.14 -24.10 -0.08
CA ASP A 85 4.87 -23.86 1.33
C ASP A 85 4.30 -22.45 1.59
N GLY A 86 3.35 -22.36 2.50
CA GLY A 86 2.55 -21.18 2.81
C GLY A 86 2.85 -20.58 4.19
N ASP A 87 1.80 -20.34 4.98
CA ASP A 87 1.89 -19.65 6.28
C ASP A 87 2.55 -20.55 7.34
N GLU A 88 2.44 -21.86 7.19
CA GLU A 88 2.98 -22.87 8.11
C GLU A 88 4.50 -22.87 8.23
N THR A 89 5.20 -22.29 7.25
CA THR A 89 6.67 -22.13 7.26
C THR A 89 7.13 -20.74 7.70
N LEU A 90 6.19 -19.82 7.94
CA LEU A 90 6.51 -18.50 8.47
C LEU A 90 6.63 -18.56 9.99
N SER A 91 7.51 -17.72 10.53
CA SER A 91 7.57 -17.49 11.97
C SER A 91 6.25 -16.86 12.46
N PRO A 92 5.88 -17.06 13.74
CA PRO A 92 4.75 -16.36 14.34
C PRO A 92 4.82 -14.84 14.10
N ASP A 93 3.66 -14.19 14.06
CA ASP A 93 3.62 -12.74 13.89
C ASP A 93 4.26 -12.05 15.10
N GLY A 94 5.16 -11.09 14.84
CA GLY A 94 5.71 -10.21 15.86
C GLY A 94 4.80 -9.02 16.16
N ASP A 95 5.38 -7.97 16.75
CA ASP A 95 4.65 -6.78 17.21
C ASP A 95 4.26 -5.81 16.08
N VAL A 96 4.74 -6.04 14.86
CA VAL A 96 4.40 -5.21 13.69
C VAL A 96 3.07 -5.67 13.10
N SER A 97 2.14 -4.72 12.92
CA SER A 97 0.81 -5.04 12.39
C SER A 97 0.87 -5.70 11.00
N ALA A 98 0.00 -6.68 10.76
CA ALA A 98 -0.08 -7.39 9.48
C ALA A 98 -0.33 -6.47 8.26
N ILE A 99 -1.01 -5.33 8.45
CA ILE A 99 -1.24 -4.35 7.39
C ILE A 99 0.09 -3.73 6.92
N LEU A 100 0.93 -3.28 7.86
CA LEU A 100 2.24 -2.70 7.54
C LEU A 100 3.15 -3.71 6.85
N ILE A 101 3.13 -4.97 7.32
CA ILE A 101 3.85 -6.06 6.66
C ILE A 101 3.35 -6.27 5.23
N GLY A 102 2.03 -6.23 5.02
CA GLY A 102 1.46 -6.36 3.69
C GLY A 102 1.92 -5.28 2.72
N ILE A 103 1.90 -4.02 3.16
CA ILE A 103 2.37 -2.86 2.38
C ILE A 103 3.87 -2.99 2.09
N ALA A 104 4.68 -3.33 3.09
CA ALA A 104 6.12 -3.48 2.90
C ALA A 104 6.48 -4.60 1.92
N VAL A 105 5.76 -5.73 1.98
CA VAL A 105 5.92 -6.83 1.01
C VAL A 105 5.55 -6.36 -0.39
N ASP A 106 4.40 -5.70 -0.58
CA ASP A 106 3.99 -5.17 -1.89
C ASP A 106 5.04 -4.22 -2.47
N TYR A 107 5.47 -3.22 -1.70
CA TYR A 107 6.43 -2.22 -2.18
C TYR A 107 7.81 -2.80 -2.48
N LEU A 108 8.30 -3.72 -1.65
CA LEU A 108 9.54 -4.44 -1.94
C LEU A 108 9.41 -5.33 -3.18
N THR A 109 8.25 -5.98 -3.38
CA THR A 109 7.98 -6.74 -4.60
C THR A 109 8.00 -5.83 -5.82
N ARG A 110 7.35 -4.66 -5.78
CA ARG A 110 7.38 -3.67 -6.88
C ARG A 110 8.81 -3.26 -7.23
N LEU A 111 9.58 -2.85 -6.21
CA LEU A 111 10.99 -2.46 -6.35
C LEU A 111 11.82 -3.55 -7.03
N LEU A 112 11.71 -4.79 -6.54
CA LEU A 112 12.51 -5.91 -7.03
C LEU A 112 12.01 -6.51 -8.35
N SER A 113 10.79 -6.16 -8.76
CA SER A 113 10.23 -6.52 -10.06
C SER A 113 10.43 -5.45 -11.15
N GLY A 114 11.10 -4.33 -10.83
CA GLY A 114 11.56 -3.35 -11.82
C GLY A 114 11.13 -1.89 -11.60
N SER A 115 10.25 -1.61 -10.64
CA SER A 115 9.84 -0.23 -10.33
C SER A 115 10.93 0.52 -9.55
N SER A 116 11.01 1.84 -9.68
CA SER A 116 11.95 2.63 -8.86
C SER A 116 11.55 2.60 -7.38
N ALA A 117 12.49 2.95 -6.50
CA ALA A 117 12.20 3.07 -5.08
C ALA A 117 11.17 4.18 -4.82
N GLU A 118 11.28 5.30 -5.53
CA GLU A 118 10.36 6.43 -5.43
C GLU A 118 8.94 6.05 -5.86
N GLU A 119 8.78 5.34 -6.98
CA GLU A 119 7.46 4.87 -7.44
C GLU A 119 6.87 3.83 -6.49
N SER A 120 7.68 2.84 -6.07
CA SER A 120 7.23 1.77 -5.19
C SER A 120 6.75 2.28 -3.84
N PHE A 121 7.35 3.34 -3.32
CA PHE A 121 7.02 3.94 -2.03
C PHE A 121 6.27 5.28 -2.14
N ASP A 122 5.76 5.66 -3.31
CA ASP A 122 5.16 6.99 -3.56
C ASP A 122 4.07 7.34 -2.54
N ILE A 123 3.17 6.40 -2.25
CA ILE A 123 2.09 6.61 -1.27
C ILE A 123 2.65 6.89 0.14
N SER A 124 3.66 6.15 0.57
CA SER A 124 4.37 6.40 1.82
C SER A 124 5.09 7.75 1.82
N LEU A 125 5.73 8.14 0.71
CA LEU A 125 6.43 9.42 0.60
C LEU A 125 5.45 10.60 0.66
N ARG A 126 4.31 10.51 -0.01
CA ARG A 126 3.21 11.49 0.11
C ARG A 126 2.65 11.53 1.53
N GLY A 127 2.51 10.38 2.17
CA GLY A 127 2.12 10.27 3.58
C GLY A 127 3.10 10.98 4.52
N ALA A 128 4.40 10.78 4.32
CA ALA A 128 5.45 11.44 5.09
C ALA A 128 5.43 12.97 4.89
N TRP A 129 5.13 13.44 3.67
CA TRP A 129 4.96 14.86 3.41
C TRP A 129 3.80 15.48 4.21
N ILE A 130 2.67 14.78 4.31
CA ILE A 130 1.48 15.25 5.08
C ILE A 130 1.81 15.48 6.56
N VAL A 131 2.69 14.65 7.15
CA VAL A 131 3.08 14.77 8.57
C VAL A 131 4.36 15.58 8.80
N GLY A 132 5.00 16.10 7.74
CA GLY A 132 6.20 16.92 7.83
C GLY A 132 7.51 16.14 7.95
N GLU A 133 7.50 14.84 7.64
CA GLU A 133 8.65 13.93 7.82
C GLU A 133 9.28 13.48 6.50
N ALA A 134 9.01 14.19 5.40
CA ALA A 134 9.54 13.88 4.06
C ALA A 134 11.07 13.67 4.04
N GLY A 135 11.84 14.51 4.75
CA GLY A 135 13.30 14.36 4.82
C GLY A 135 13.76 13.08 5.52
N TYR A 136 13.02 12.63 6.55
CA TYR A 136 13.33 11.37 7.23
C TYR A 136 12.93 10.18 6.35
N ALA A 137 11.76 10.23 5.72
CA ALA A 137 11.33 9.22 4.75
C ALA A 137 12.34 9.05 3.59
N SER A 138 12.84 10.15 3.02
CA SER A 138 13.90 10.08 1.99
C SER A 138 15.18 9.41 2.51
N SER A 139 15.56 9.64 3.78
CA SER A 139 16.73 8.97 4.36
C SER A 139 16.53 7.46 4.49
N LEU A 140 15.34 7.02 4.93
CA LEU A 140 14.99 5.60 4.98
C LEU A 140 15.01 4.98 3.58
N LEU A 141 14.41 5.65 2.59
CA LEU A 141 14.32 5.18 1.22
C LEU A 141 15.71 4.95 0.59
N SER A 142 16.66 5.84 0.86
CA SER A 142 18.04 5.74 0.33
C SER A 142 18.81 4.49 0.79
N GLU A 143 18.33 3.84 1.85
CA GLU A 143 18.86 2.61 2.42
C GLU A 143 18.07 1.37 2.00
N VAL A 144 16.97 1.50 1.25
CA VAL A 144 16.22 0.37 0.69
C VAL A 144 16.82 -0.01 -0.66
N ARG A 145 17.64 -1.06 -0.68
CA ARG A 145 18.40 -1.52 -1.87
C ARG A 145 18.13 -2.97 -2.25
N GLY A 146 17.37 -3.70 -1.45
CA GLY A 146 17.12 -5.12 -1.67
C GLY A 146 16.39 -5.76 -0.51
N LEU A 147 16.79 -7.00 -0.19
CA LEU A 147 16.21 -7.79 0.89
C LEU A 147 17.14 -7.97 2.09
N ASP A 148 18.23 -7.21 2.21
CA ASP A 148 19.06 -7.21 3.42
C ASP A 148 18.28 -6.65 4.64
N ASP A 149 18.82 -6.83 5.85
CA ASP A 149 18.10 -6.50 7.09
C ASP A 149 17.77 -5.00 7.18
N VAL A 150 18.65 -4.14 6.66
CA VAL A 150 18.46 -2.69 6.68
C VAL A 150 17.35 -2.32 5.70
N SER A 151 17.40 -2.84 4.47
CA SER A 151 16.38 -2.59 3.46
C SER A 151 14.98 -2.99 3.94
N VAL A 152 14.83 -4.21 4.47
CA VAL A 152 13.52 -4.71 4.93
C VAL A 152 13.01 -3.91 6.13
N ARG A 153 13.87 -3.58 7.10
CA ARG A 153 13.49 -2.76 8.26
C ARG A 153 13.01 -1.38 7.82
N ASN A 154 13.72 -0.74 6.91
CA ASN A 154 13.37 0.60 6.43
C ASN A 154 12.12 0.58 5.55
N ALA A 155 11.89 -0.47 4.76
CA ALA A 155 10.65 -0.65 4.02
C ALA A 155 9.43 -0.77 4.96
N ILE A 156 9.54 -1.55 6.03
CA ILE A 156 8.47 -1.67 7.05
C ILE A 156 8.19 -0.32 7.73
N ARG A 157 9.22 0.47 8.01
CA ARG A 157 9.06 1.82 8.57
C ARG A 157 8.41 2.77 7.59
N LEU A 158 8.86 2.78 6.34
CA LEU A 158 8.28 3.59 5.28
C LEU A 158 6.79 3.27 5.09
N ALA A 159 6.40 2.00 5.14
CA ALA A 159 4.99 1.58 5.10
C ALA A 159 4.14 2.24 6.20
N GLY A 160 4.74 2.64 7.33
CA GLY A 160 4.07 3.38 8.41
C GLY A 160 3.49 4.73 7.99
N TYR A 161 4.01 5.34 6.92
CA TYR A 161 3.50 6.60 6.39
C TYR A 161 2.28 6.45 5.49
N ASP A 162 2.03 5.29 4.87
CA ASP A 162 0.94 5.08 3.91
C ASP A 162 -0.41 5.52 4.47
N VAL A 163 -0.67 5.21 5.76
CA VAL A 163 -1.91 5.58 6.46
C VAL A 163 -2.18 7.08 6.41
N CYS A 164 -1.15 7.91 6.40
CA CYS A 164 -1.28 9.37 6.39
C CYS A 164 -1.87 9.86 5.07
N PHE A 165 -1.51 9.22 3.95
CA PHE A 165 -2.08 9.54 2.64
C PHE A 165 -3.47 8.93 2.48
N ARG A 166 -3.64 7.64 2.83
CA ARG A 166 -4.90 6.92 2.56
C ARG A 166 -6.04 7.24 3.52
N ALA A 167 -5.73 7.50 4.79
CA ALA A 167 -6.73 7.71 5.85
C ALA A 167 -6.56 9.04 6.62
N GLY A 168 -5.53 9.81 6.29
CA GLY A 168 -5.20 11.06 6.98
C GLY A 168 -4.35 10.86 8.24
N PRO A 169 -3.83 11.96 8.83
CA PRO A 169 -2.79 11.91 9.86
C PRO A 169 -3.28 11.43 11.24
N ARG A 170 -4.59 11.25 11.44
CA ARG A 170 -5.15 10.82 12.75
C ARG A 170 -4.71 9.41 13.16
N GLY A 171 -4.47 8.54 12.18
CA GLY A 171 -4.01 7.16 12.41
C GLY A 171 -2.49 7.03 12.49
N TYR A 172 -1.74 8.12 12.32
CA TYR A 172 -0.29 8.09 12.28
C TYR A 172 0.31 7.69 13.64
N LYS A 173 1.31 6.81 13.58
CA LYS A 173 2.20 6.48 14.70
C LYS A 173 3.64 6.73 14.23
N PRO A 174 4.52 7.29 15.09
CA PRO A 174 5.91 7.55 14.73
C PRO A 174 6.57 6.29 14.15
N VAL A 175 7.15 6.40 12.94
CA VAL A 175 7.75 5.23 12.28
C VAL A 175 9.06 4.80 12.92
N GLU A 176 9.70 5.69 13.69
CA GLU A 176 10.89 5.41 14.48
C GLU A 176 10.66 4.32 15.53
N ASP A 177 9.44 4.27 16.06
CA ASP A 177 9.00 3.30 17.07
C ASP A 177 8.66 1.93 16.47
N ILE A 178 8.67 1.81 15.13
CA ILE A 178 8.48 0.54 14.44
C ILE A 178 9.82 -0.22 14.42
N TRP A 179 9.87 -1.30 15.20
CA TRP A 179 11.06 -2.13 15.38
C TRP A 179 10.77 -3.60 15.03
N PRO A 180 10.83 -3.98 13.75
CA PRO A 180 10.66 -5.37 13.36
C PRO A 180 11.83 -6.22 13.88
N ASP A 181 11.51 -7.38 14.45
CA ASP A 181 12.47 -8.39 14.86
C ASP A 181 12.98 -9.21 13.66
N ASP A 182 14.00 -10.03 13.90
CA ASP A 182 14.63 -10.85 12.85
C ASP A 182 13.64 -11.85 12.22
N ALA A 183 12.69 -12.36 13.02
CA ALA A 183 11.63 -13.25 12.55
C ALA A 183 10.68 -12.52 11.56
N THR A 184 10.26 -11.30 11.89
CA THR A 184 9.44 -10.45 11.03
C THR A 184 10.16 -10.11 9.73
N ILE A 185 11.46 -9.77 9.81
CA ILE A 185 12.30 -9.50 8.64
C ILE A 185 12.39 -10.76 7.75
N GLY A 186 12.66 -11.92 8.35
CA GLY A 186 12.69 -13.21 7.65
C GLY A 186 11.38 -13.53 6.94
N ASN A 187 10.24 -13.30 7.61
CA ASN A 187 8.92 -13.49 7.01
C ASN A 187 8.69 -12.59 5.79
N VAL A 188 9.07 -11.31 5.87
CA VAL A 188 8.97 -10.38 4.73
C VAL A 188 9.82 -10.87 3.56
N ARG A 189 11.08 -11.27 3.80
CA ARG A 189 11.94 -11.84 2.74
C ARG A 189 11.28 -13.01 2.02
N THR A 190 10.77 -13.97 2.80
CA THR A 190 10.12 -15.15 2.25
C THR A 190 8.91 -14.77 1.41
N MET A 191 8.06 -13.86 1.89
CA MET A 191 6.88 -13.42 1.14
C MET A 191 7.24 -12.65 -0.14
N VAL A 192 8.27 -11.80 -0.10
CA VAL A 192 8.75 -11.10 -1.31
C VAL A 192 9.36 -12.10 -2.30
N GLY A 193 10.15 -13.06 -1.83
CA GLY A 193 10.69 -14.12 -2.68
C GLY A 193 9.59 -14.95 -3.37
N ARG A 194 8.54 -15.32 -2.64
CA ARG A 194 7.34 -15.98 -3.21
C ARG A 194 6.66 -15.12 -4.28
N ALA A 195 6.57 -13.81 -4.06
CA ALA A 195 5.98 -12.90 -5.03
C ALA A 195 6.81 -12.77 -6.32
N LEU A 196 8.14 -12.76 -6.21
CA LEU A 196 9.02 -12.75 -7.38
C LEU A 196 8.90 -14.06 -8.17
N ALA A 197 8.93 -15.22 -7.51
CA ALA A 197 8.71 -16.52 -8.15
C ALA A 197 7.31 -16.63 -8.80
N PHE A 198 6.30 -16.03 -8.18
CA PHE A 198 4.97 -15.93 -8.77
C PHE A 198 4.98 -15.13 -10.08
N LEU A 199 5.68 -13.99 -10.14
CA LEU A 199 5.79 -13.18 -11.37
C LEU A 199 6.59 -13.91 -12.47
N GLU A 200 7.58 -14.73 -12.11
CA GLU A 200 8.26 -15.60 -13.08
C GLU A 200 7.29 -16.61 -13.74
N GLN A 201 6.31 -17.10 -12.99
CA GLN A 201 5.35 -18.10 -13.47
C GLN A 201 4.14 -17.50 -14.22
N TYR A 202 3.60 -16.37 -13.74
CA TYR A 202 2.38 -15.76 -14.27
C TYR A 202 2.65 -14.57 -15.22
N GLY A 203 3.93 -14.34 -15.52
CA GLY A 203 4.39 -13.34 -16.48
C GLY A 203 4.82 -12.04 -15.81
N PRO A 204 5.72 -11.28 -16.47
CA PRO A 204 6.07 -9.96 -15.98
C PRO A 204 4.84 -9.06 -15.95
N LYS A 205 4.88 -8.04 -15.11
CA LYS A 205 3.82 -7.04 -15.06
C LYS A 205 3.80 -6.27 -16.38
N THR A 206 2.63 -6.15 -16.99
CA THR A 206 2.39 -5.25 -18.14
C THR A 206 2.06 -3.84 -17.65
N VAL A 207 1.45 -3.72 -16.48
CA VAL A 207 1.16 -2.47 -15.77
C VAL A 207 1.41 -2.67 -14.29
N ASP A 208 2.18 -1.79 -13.63
CA ASP A 208 2.46 -1.82 -12.19
C ASP A 208 1.84 -0.59 -11.51
N GLY A 209 0.68 -0.79 -10.88
CA GLY A 209 -0.19 0.28 -10.41
C GLY A 209 -1.01 0.91 -11.54
N PHE A 210 -2.33 1.03 -11.35
CA PHE A 210 -3.19 1.69 -12.32
C PHE A 210 -4.38 2.38 -11.66
N THR A 211 -4.87 3.41 -12.35
CA THR A 211 -6.10 4.15 -12.08
C THR A 211 -7.09 3.92 -13.22
N PHE A 212 -8.26 4.56 -13.18
CA PHE A 212 -9.37 4.29 -14.12
C PHE A 212 -9.85 5.56 -14.81
N GLU A 213 -8.91 6.40 -15.28
CA GLU A 213 -9.23 7.61 -16.04
C GLU A 213 -10.19 7.29 -17.20
N GLY A 214 -11.27 8.05 -17.31
CA GLY A 214 -12.36 7.78 -18.28
C GLY A 214 -13.37 6.73 -17.83
N GLY A 215 -13.01 5.84 -16.90
CA GLY A 215 -13.90 4.83 -16.32
C GLY A 215 -14.58 5.26 -15.01
N TYR A 216 -14.20 6.38 -14.40
CA TYR A 216 -14.86 6.89 -13.20
C TYR A 216 -16.30 7.37 -13.47
N THR A 217 -17.15 7.35 -12.44
CA THR A 217 -18.55 7.80 -12.47
C THR A 217 -18.85 8.75 -11.30
N ASP A 218 -20.07 9.31 -11.25
CA ASP A 218 -20.54 10.09 -10.10
C ASP A 218 -20.65 9.24 -8.81
N VAL A 219 -20.65 7.91 -8.92
CA VAL A 219 -20.72 6.97 -7.79
C VAL A 219 -19.31 6.57 -7.33
N ILE A 220 -18.42 6.25 -8.27
CA ILE A 220 -17.04 5.86 -8.02
C ILE A 220 -16.09 6.86 -8.66
N VAL A 221 -15.45 7.68 -7.82
CA VAL A 221 -14.62 8.82 -8.27
C VAL A 221 -13.13 8.61 -8.11
N ALA A 222 -12.72 7.49 -7.50
CA ALA A 222 -11.31 7.17 -7.26
C ALA A 222 -11.13 5.65 -7.07
N GLY A 223 -9.96 5.15 -7.43
CA GLY A 223 -9.58 3.77 -7.23
C GLY A 223 -8.21 3.49 -7.83
N ASP A 224 -7.43 2.68 -7.14
CA ASP A 224 -6.09 2.23 -7.52
C ASP A 224 -6.05 0.69 -7.46
N GLY A 225 -5.61 0.08 -8.56
CA GLY A 225 -5.38 -1.37 -8.65
C GLY A 225 -3.89 -1.72 -8.58
N ASP A 226 -3.59 -2.99 -8.28
CA ASP A 226 -2.22 -3.40 -7.98
C ASP A 226 -1.38 -3.59 -9.24
N PHE A 227 -1.70 -4.56 -10.09
CA PHE A 227 -0.98 -4.76 -11.36
C PHE A 227 -1.74 -5.65 -12.36
N LEU A 228 -1.32 -5.58 -13.62
CA LEU A 228 -1.76 -6.47 -14.69
C LEU A 228 -0.57 -7.33 -15.15
N THR A 229 -0.85 -8.57 -15.54
CA THR A 229 0.02 -9.34 -16.45
C THR A 229 -0.65 -9.43 -17.82
N GLU A 230 -0.07 -10.14 -18.78
CA GLU A 230 -0.56 -10.22 -20.17
C GLU A 230 -2.07 -10.56 -20.26
N ASP A 231 -2.56 -11.47 -19.41
CA ASP A 231 -3.92 -11.99 -19.47
C ASP A 231 -4.73 -11.85 -18.18
N THR A 232 -4.15 -11.27 -17.11
CA THR A 232 -4.75 -11.32 -15.77
C THR A 232 -4.64 -9.99 -15.03
N LEU A 233 -5.76 -9.56 -14.46
CA LEU A 233 -5.81 -8.49 -13.47
C LEU A 233 -5.57 -9.08 -12.09
N TRP A 234 -4.58 -8.57 -11.36
CA TRP A 234 -4.18 -9.10 -10.06
C TRP A 234 -4.43 -8.11 -8.91
N ASP A 235 -4.99 -8.61 -7.80
CA ASP A 235 -4.96 -7.99 -6.47
C ASP A 235 -3.93 -8.73 -5.61
N PHE A 236 -3.00 -7.98 -5.00
CA PHE A 236 -1.94 -8.48 -4.16
C PHE A 236 -2.38 -8.47 -2.70
N LYS A 237 -2.43 -9.63 -2.05
CA LYS A 237 -3.04 -9.77 -0.73
C LYS A 237 -2.20 -10.55 0.26
N VAL A 238 -1.55 -9.85 1.19
CA VAL A 238 -0.89 -10.48 2.34
C VAL A 238 -1.91 -10.76 3.46
N SER A 239 -2.33 -12.01 3.61
CA SER A 239 -3.38 -12.39 4.57
C SER A 239 -3.28 -13.87 4.97
N LYS A 240 -3.57 -14.20 6.24
CA LYS A 240 -3.76 -15.61 6.67
C LYS A 240 -5.07 -16.22 6.19
N ARG A 241 -5.99 -15.39 5.71
CA ARG A 241 -7.34 -15.78 5.28
C ARG A 241 -7.41 -15.86 3.76
N ARG A 242 -8.22 -16.80 3.28
CA ARG A 242 -8.62 -16.92 1.88
C ARG A 242 -9.38 -15.67 1.38
N PRO A 243 -9.46 -15.46 0.05
CA PRO A 243 -10.28 -14.41 -0.53
C PRO A 243 -11.72 -14.36 -0.03
N THR A 244 -12.26 -13.15 0.06
CA THR A 244 -13.65 -12.90 0.46
C THR A 244 -14.45 -12.38 -0.72
N SER A 245 -15.78 -12.33 -0.58
CA SER A 245 -16.67 -11.71 -1.58
C SER A 245 -16.41 -10.22 -1.78
N GLN A 246 -15.80 -9.52 -0.81
CA GLN A 246 -15.37 -8.13 -1.01
C GLN A 246 -14.20 -8.06 -1.98
N HIS A 247 -13.23 -8.97 -1.87
CA HIS A 247 -12.08 -9.00 -2.79
C HIS A 247 -12.53 -9.35 -4.22
N THR A 248 -13.44 -10.31 -4.38
CA THR A 248 -13.93 -10.69 -5.71
C THR A 248 -14.80 -9.61 -6.34
N LEU A 249 -15.62 -8.89 -5.57
CA LEU A 249 -16.33 -7.71 -6.07
C LEU A 249 -15.36 -6.59 -6.46
N GLN A 250 -14.31 -6.34 -5.68
CA GLN A 250 -13.29 -5.36 -6.01
C GLN A 250 -12.63 -5.68 -7.37
N LEU A 251 -12.22 -6.92 -7.59
CA LEU A 251 -11.66 -7.36 -8.88
C LEU A 251 -12.62 -7.16 -10.05
N LEU A 252 -13.90 -7.51 -9.87
CA LEU A 252 -14.92 -7.32 -10.89
C LEU A 252 -15.10 -5.84 -11.23
N VAL A 253 -15.18 -4.98 -10.21
CA VAL A 253 -15.24 -3.53 -10.39
C VAL A 253 -14.01 -3.01 -11.12
N TYR A 254 -12.80 -3.43 -10.73
CA TYR A 254 -11.56 -3.02 -11.40
C TYR A 254 -11.52 -3.43 -12.87
N TRP A 255 -11.89 -4.67 -13.18
CA TRP A 255 -11.92 -5.14 -14.55
C TRP A 255 -12.92 -4.37 -15.42
N ARG A 256 -14.15 -4.18 -14.92
CA ARG A 256 -15.17 -3.43 -15.65
C ARG A 256 -14.77 -1.97 -15.83
N MET A 257 -14.33 -1.30 -14.76
CA MET A 257 -13.87 0.08 -14.86
C MET A 257 -12.68 0.23 -15.80
N GLY A 258 -11.75 -0.73 -15.80
CA GLY A 258 -10.63 -0.74 -16.73
C GLY A 258 -11.04 -0.84 -18.19
N LEU A 259 -12.03 -1.70 -18.51
CA LEU A 259 -12.58 -1.80 -19.87
C LEU A 259 -13.33 -0.54 -20.34
N HIS A 260 -13.89 0.23 -19.41
CA HIS A 260 -14.53 1.53 -19.68
C HIS A 260 -13.56 2.72 -19.56
N SER A 261 -12.31 2.47 -19.18
CA SER A 261 -11.29 3.51 -19.05
C SER A 261 -10.56 3.76 -20.37
N VAL A 262 -9.66 4.74 -20.37
CA VAL A 262 -8.77 5.03 -21.50
C VAL A 262 -7.65 3.99 -21.68
N HIS A 263 -7.57 2.99 -20.79
CA HIS A 263 -6.47 2.03 -20.68
C HIS A 263 -6.72 0.77 -21.53
N PRO A 264 -6.13 0.64 -22.74
CA PRO A 264 -6.30 -0.52 -23.60
C PRO A 264 -5.74 -1.83 -22.99
N GLU A 265 -4.90 -1.73 -21.96
CA GLU A 265 -4.25 -2.84 -21.26
C GLU A 265 -5.26 -3.80 -20.58
N PHE A 266 -6.51 -3.36 -20.39
CA PHE A 266 -7.58 -4.21 -19.87
C PHE A 266 -8.26 -5.10 -20.92
N GLN A 267 -8.13 -4.76 -22.21
CA GLN A 267 -8.76 -5.52 -23.30
C GLN A 267 -8.30 -6.99 -23.41
N PRO A 268 -7.00 -7.33 -23.24
CA PRO A 268 -6.55 -8.72 -23.33
C PRO A 268 -6.84 -9.55 -22.07
N ILE A 269 -7.40 -8.97 -21.00
CA ILE A 269 -7.60 -9.65 -19.72
C ILE A 269 -8.64 -10.77 -19.85
N LYS A 270 -8.19 -11.99 -19.57
CA LYS A 270 -8.97 -13.23 -19.58
C LYS A 270 -9.27 -13.76 -18.18
N TYR A 271 -8.58 -13.27 -17.16
CA TYR A 271 -8.73 -13.75 -15.79
C TYR A 271 -8.72 -12.62 -14.77
N LEU A 272 -9.45 -12.83 -13.68
CA LEU A 272 -9.34 -12.03 -12.46
C LEU A 272 -8.62 -12.85 -11.41
N GLY A 273 -7.60 -12.26 -10.79
CA GLY A 273 -6.63 -12.95 -9.96
C GLY A 273 -6.42 -12.29 -8.59
N ILE A 274 -6.19 -13.09 -7.56
CA ILE A 274 -5.63 -12.67 -6.28
C ILE A 274 -4.40 -13.49 -6.01
N PHE A 275 -3.27 -12.83 -5.76
CA PHE A 275 -2.08 -13.52 -5.29
C PHE A 275 -1.85 -13.23 -3.80
N ASN A 276 -1.66 -14.28 -3.02
CA ASN A 276 -1.39 -14.18 -1.59
C ASN A 276 -0.02 -14.80 -1.26
N PRO A 277 1.05 -14.01 -1.06
CA PRO A 277 2.39 -14.54 -0.78
C PRO A 277 2.49 -15.17 0.61
N ARG A 278 1.57 -14.84 1.53
CA ARG A 278 1.56 -15.42 2.87
C ARG A 278 1.09 -16.87 2.84
N LEU A 279 -0.01 -17.12 2.14
CA LEU A 279 -0.51 -18.48 1.87
C LEU A 279 0.19 -19.16 0.69
N ASN A 280 1.08 -18.44 -0.01
CA ASN A 280 1.71 -18.86 -1.25
C ASN A 280 0.73 -19.46 -2.27
N THR A 281 -0.39 -18.77 -2.47
CA THR A 281 -1.50 -19.26 -3.29
C THR A 281 -1.97 -18.21 -4.28
N ALA A 282 -2.08 -18.59 -5.55
CA ALA A 282 -2.75 -17.82 -6.58
C ALA A 282 -4.21 -18.28 -6.71
N TYR A 283 -5.15 -17.34 -6.74
CA TYR A 283 -6.57 -17.59 -6.92
C TYR A 283 -7.01 -16.93 -8.22
N ARG A 284 -7.54 -17.68 -9.20
CA ARG A 284 -7.97 -17.13 -10.49
C ARG A 284 -9.38 -17.58 -10.86
N ILE A 285 -10.11 -16.73 -11.56
CA ILE A 285 -11.35 -17.08 -12.26
C ILE A 285 -11.25 -16.58 -13.71
N PRO A 286 -11.60 -17.39 -14.73
CA PRO A 286 -11.77 -16.90 -16.09
C PRO A 286 -12.90 -15.88 -16.15
N VAL A 287 -12.70 -14.75 -16.84
CA VAL A 287 -13.77 -13.75 -17.00
C VAL A 287 -14.97 -14.30 -17.77
N ALA A 288 -14.74 -15.29 -18.63
CA ALA A 288 -15.77 -16.02 -19.36
C ALA A 288 -16.71 -16.85 -18.47
N ASP A 289 -16.26 -17.19 -17.25
CA ASP A 289 -17.07 -17.94 -16.28
C ASP A 289 -17.96 -17.01 -15.43
N ILE A 290 -17.85 -15.69 -15.60
CA ILE A 290 -18.68 -14.70 -14.90
C ILE A 290 -19.97 -14.49 -15.71
N PRO A 291 -21.16 -14.77 -15.14
CA PRO A 291 -22.41 -14.61 -15.88
C PRO A 291 -22.64 -13.16 -16.32
N GLN A 292 -23.10 -12.96 -17.56
CA GLN A 292 -23.36 -11.61 -18.09
C GLN A 292 -24.31 -10.80 -17.20
N ALA A 293 -25.37 -11.43 -16.66
CA ALA A 293 -26.30 -10.77 -15.75
C ALA A 293 -25.61 -10.22 -14.47
N VAL A 294 -24.56 -10.88 -13.98
CA VAL A 294 -23.76 -10.38 -12.85
C VAL A 294 -22.93 -9.17 -13.27
N ILE A 295 -22.35 -9.20 -14.47
CA ILE A 295 -21.60 -8.06 -15.03
C ILE A 295 -22.53 -6.86 -15.18
N ASP A 296 -23.68 -7.03 -15.83
CA ASP A 296 -24.67 -5.97 -16.07
C ASP A 296 -25.15 -5.35 -14.74
N GLU A 297 -25.47 -6.18 -13.75
CA GLU A 297 -25.89 -5.71 -12.43
C GLU A 297 -24.79 -4.91 -11.74
N VAL A 298 -23.54 -5.37 -11.79
CA VAL A 298 -22.42 -4.66 -11.15
C VAL A 298 -22.12 -3.34 -11.88
N GLU A 299 -22.13 -3.32 -13.21
CA GLU A 299 -21.94 -2.10 -13.98
C GLU A 299 -23.01 -1.04 -13.66
N GLN A 300 -24.28 -1.43 -13.61
CA GLN A 300 -25.38 -0.50 -13.36
C GLN A 300 -25.49 -0.12 -11.87
N GLN A 301 -25.55 -1.11 -10.98
CA GLN A 301 -25.94 -0.90 -9.58
C GLN A 301 -24.75 -0.57 -8.68
N VAL A 302 -23.55 -1.08 -8.99
CA VAL A 302 -22.35 -0.85 -8.17
C VAL A 302 -21.53 0.31 -8.72
N ILE A 303 -21.25 0.31 -10.03
CA ILE A 303 -20.37 1.29 -10.67
C ILE A 303 -21.14 2.52 -11.15
N GLY A 304 -22.35 2.36 -11.69
CA GLY A 304 -23.19 3.44 -12.17
C GLY A 304 -23.01 3.78 -13.65
N TYR A 305 -22.73 2.78 -14.49
CA TYR A 305 -22.81 2.91 -15.95
C TYR A 305 -24.26 2.73 -16.41
N TRP A 306 -24.72 3.62 -17.30
CA TRP A 306 -26.09 3.68 -17.81
C TRP A 306 -26.10 3.63 -19.34
#